data_AF-A0A5J4T7G3-F1
#
_entry.id   AF-A0A5J4T7G3-F1
#
_cell.length_a   1.000
_cell.length_b   1.000
_cell.length_c   1.000
_cell.angle_alpha   90.00
_cell.angle_beta   90.00
_cell.angle_gamma   90.00
#
_symmetry.space_group_name_H-M   'P 1'
#
loop_
_entity.id
_entity.type
_entity.pdbx_description
1 polymer ?
#
loop_
_entity_poly.entity_id
_entity_poly.type
_entity_poly.pdbx_seq_one_letter_code
_entity_poly.pdbx_strand_id
1 'polypeptide(L)' 'MEYANMMTLDIIAKYPDIPLPTYTLRALMKQILEGMRTFHSSGLVHRDIKCDNILLHSPPGYGRVHAKISDFGFA' A
#
# COMPACT_ATOMS: atom_id res chain seq x y z
N MET A 1 4.87 -10.27 12.70
CA MET A 1 4.47 -9.47 11.53
C MET A 1 3.40 -10.24 10.79
N GLU A 2 2.24 -9.64 10.51
CA GLU A 2 1.29 -10.23 9.57
C GLU A 2 1.92 -10.22 8.18
N TYR A 3 2.10 -11.40 7.57
CA TYR A 3 2.59 -11.48 6.20
C TYR A 3 1.51 -10.96 5.24
N ALA A 4 1.85 -9.95 4.43
CA ALA A 4 1.04 -9.61 3.28
C ALA A 4 0.96 -10.83 2.35
N ASN A 5 -0.24 -11.16 1.89
CA ASN A 5 -0.51 -12.40 1.16
C ASN A 5 -0.74 -12.17 -0.35
N MET A 6 -0.49 -10.95 -0.82
CA MET A 6 -0.50 -10.60 -2.24
C MET A 6 0.85 -9.98 -2.64
N MET A 7 0.93 -9.49 -3.88
CA MET A 7 2.08 -8.73 -4.38
C MET A 7 2.06 -7.28 -3.86
N THR A 8 3.02 -6.48 -4.34
CA THR A 8 3.09 -5.05 -4.05
C THR A 8 2.19 -4.26 -5.01
N LEU A 9 2.00 -2.97 -4.73
CA LEU A 9 1.27 -2.05 -5.60
C LEU A 9 1.91 -1.95 -7.00
N ASP A 10 3.18 -2.33 -7.14
CA ASP A 10 3.92 -2.34 -8.40
C ASP A 10 3.24 -3.19 -9.49
N ILE A 11 2.48 -4.23 -9.11
CA ILE A 11 1.70 -5.00 -10.10
C ILE A 11 0.69 -4.13 -10.85
N ILE A 12 0.11 -3.12 -10.20
CA ILE A 12 -0.85 -2.20 -10.81
C ILE A 12 -0.11 -1.22 -11.73
N ALA A 13 1.07 -0.77 -11.31
CA ALA A 13 1.90 0.14 -12.11
C ALA A 13 2.46 -0.53 -13.37
N LYS A 14 2.82 -1.81 -13.31
CA LYS A 14 3.35 -2.59 -14.43
C LYS A 14 2.34 -2.90 -15.53
N TYR A 15 1.05 -2.92 -15.21
CA TYR A 15 -0.01 -3.24 -16.16
C TYR A 15 -1.06 -2.11 -16.22
N PRO A 16 -0.68 -0.92 -16.73
CA PRO A 16 -1.56 0.26 -16.74
C PRO A 16 -2.80 0.07 -17.62
N ASP A 17 -2.75 -0.84 -18.59
CA ASP A 17 -3.87 -1.17 -19.47
C ASP A 17 -4.96 -2.01 -18.79
N ILE A 18 -4.70 -2.52 -17.58
CA ILE A 18 -5.70 -3.24 -16.78
C ILE A 18 -6.42 -2.22 -15.89
N PRO A 19 -7.68 -1.85 -16.20
CA PRO A 19 -8.37 -0.81 -15.46
C PRO A 19 -8.70 -1.27 -14.05
N LEU A 20 -8.12 -0.59 -13.06
CA LEU A 20 -8.53 -0.74 -11.68
C LEU A 20 -9.82 0.06 -11.45
N PRO A 21 -10.87 -0.53 -10.84
CA PRO A 21 -12.07 0.21 -10.53
C PRO A 21 -11.75 1.45 -9.68
N THR A 22 -12.31 2.61 -10.04
CA THR A 22 -11.97 3.89 -9.41
C THR A 22 -12.21 3.89 -7.89
N TYR A 23 -13.20 3.14 -7.42
CA TYR A 23 -13.45 2.98 -5.98
C TYR A 23 -12.32 2.22 -5.28
N THR A 24 -11.74 1.20 -5.91
CA THR A 24 -10.59 0.44 -5.40
C THR A 24 -9.37 1.34 -5.34
N LEU A 25 -9.07 2.07 -6.42
CA LEU A 25 -7.96 3.03 -6.44
C LEU A 25 -8.08 4.05 -5.31
N ARG A 26 -9.26 4.67 -5.16
CA ARG A 26 -9.53 5.65 -4.09
C ARG A 26 -9.33 5.04 -2.71
N ALA A 27 -9.79 3.81 -2.49
CA ALA A 27 -9.66 3.12 -1.21
C ALA A 27 -8.20 2.80 -0.86
N LEU A 28 -7.39 2.37 -1.85
CA LEU A 28 -5.96 2.12 -1.66
C LEU A 28 -5.20 3.42 -1.37
N MET A 29 -5.44 4.46 -2.17
CA MET A 29 -4.79 5.78 -1.98
C MET A 29 -5.11 6.37 -0.60
N LYS A 30 -6.36 6.25 -0.15
CA LYS A 30 -6.74 6.69 1.20
C LYS A 30 -5.95 5.96 2.29
N GLN A 31 -5.80 4.64 2.19
CA GLN A 31 -5.03 3.85 3.16
C GLN A 31 -3.55 4.24 3.20
N ILE A 32 -2.93 4.43 2.03
CA ILE A 32 -1.53 4.83 1.90
C ILE A 32 -1.31 6.23 2.52
N LEU A 33 -2.14 7.20 2.15
CA LEU A 33 -2.02 8.57 2.66
C LEU A 33 -2.26 8.65 4.17
N GLU A 34 -3.22 7.89 4.68
CA GLU A 34 -3.51 7.82 6.12
C GLU A 34 -2.34 7.17 6.89
N GLY A 35 -1.78 6.06 6.38
CA GLY A 35 -0.60 5.44 6.96
C GLY A 35 0.60 6.39 7.00
N MET A 36 0.81 7.17 5.94
CA MET A 36 1.88 8.16 5.88
C MET A 36 1.64 9.37 6.78
N ARG A 37 0.39 9.80 6.93
CA ARG A 37 0.00 10.82 7.92
C ARG A 37 0.36 10.38 9.34
N THR A 38 0.03 9.14 9.70
CA THR A 38 0.41 8.56 10.99
C THR A 38 1.92 8.46 11.14
N PHE A 39 2.64 7.99 10.11
CA PHE A 39 4.10 7.88 10.14
C PHE A 39 4.79 9.24 10.30
N HIS A 40 4.32 10.26 9.59
CA HIS A 40 4.83 11.64 9.75
C HIS A 40 4.50 12.22 11.13
N SER A 41 3.35 11.86 11.72
CA SER A 41 2.99 12.32 13.07
C SER A 41 3.92 11.81 14.17
N SER A 42 4.65 10.70 13.92
CA SER A 42 5.72 10.23 14.81
C SER A 42 7.09 10.88 14.54
N GLY A 43 7.15 11.94 13.72
CA GLY A 43 8.37 12.67 13.41
C GLY A 43 9.33 11.95 12.45
N LEU A 44 8.86 10.90 11.78
CA LEU A 44 9.66 10.09 10.86
C LEU A 44 9.37 10.48 9.40
N VAL A 45 10.36 10.33 8.54
CA VAL A 45 10.23 10.49 7.09
C VAL A 45 10.61 9.17 6.44
N HIS A 46 9.72 8.60 5.61
CA HIS A 46 9.94 7.26 5.07
C HIS A 46 11.06 7.22 4.03
N ARG A 47 11.26 8.33 3.30
CA ARG A 47 12.32 8.57 2.28
C ARG A 47 12.32 7.67 1.04
N ASP A 48 11.73 6.48 1.09
CA ASP A 48 11.68 5.52 -0.03
C ASP A 48 10.24 5.09 -0.34
N ILE A 49 9.33 6.06 -0.52
CA ILE A 49 7.95 5.76 -0.93
C ILE A 49 7.90 5.49 -2.43
N LYS A 50 7.62 4.23 -2.77
CA LYS A 50 7.44 3.71 -4.13
C LYS A 50 6.52 2.50 -4.13
N CYS A 51 6.04 2.09 -5.30
CA CYS A 51 5.08 1.00 -5.44
C CYS A 51 5.58 -0.35 -4.86
N ASP A 52 6.88 -0.63 -4.94
CA ASP A 52 7.50 -1.82 -4.34
C ASP A 52 7.37 -1.86 -2.82
N ASN A 53 7.33 -0.69 -2.17
CA ASN A 53 7.24 -0.56 -0.71
C ASN A 53 5.80 -0.44 -0.20
N ILE A 54 4.81 -0.69 -1.07
CA ILE A 54 3.40 -0.76 -0.70
C ILE A 54 2.92 -2.20 -0.93
N LEU A 55 2.78 -2.96 0.15
CA LEU A 55 2.27 -4.33 0.10
C LEU A 55 0.75 -4.34 0.00
N LEU A 56 0.21 -5.27 -0.79
CA LEU A 56 -1.23 -5.54 -0.83
C LEU A 56 -1.56 -6.77 0.02
N HIS A 57 -2.66 -6.70 0.76
CA HIS A 57 -3.11 -7.78 1.63
C HIS A 57 -4.61 -7.97 1.51
N SER A 58 -5.06 -9.19 1.21
CA SER A 58 -6.47 -9.54 1.16
C SER A 58 -6.75 -10.73 2.08
N PRO A 59 -7.20 -10.49 3.32
CA PRO A 59 -7.56 -11.57 4.23
C PRO A 59 -8.62 -12.50 3.61
N PRO A 60 -8.45 -13.84 3.71
CA PRO A 60 -9.45 -14.79 3.22
C PRO A 60 -10.82 -14.53 3.84
N GLY A 61 -11.88 -14.55 3.02
CA GLY A 61 -13.26 -14.38 3.48
C GLY A 61 -13.76 -12.93 3.64
N TYR A 62 -12.89 -11.92 3.49
CA TYR A 62 -13.27 -10.51 3.66
C TYR A 62 -13.54 -9.76 2.36
N GLY A 63 -13.07 -10.28 1.22
CA GLY A 63 -13.28 -9.66 -0.10
C GLY A 63 -12.73 -8.23 -0.23
N ARG A 64 -11.75 -7.86 0.60
CA ARG A 64 -11.18 -6.51 0.67
C ARG A 64 -9.67 -6.57 0.56
N VAL A 65 -9.11 -5.59 -0.15
CA VAL A 65 -7.67 -5.40 -0.28
C VAL A 65 -7.24 -4.23 0.61
N HIS A 66 -6.21 -4.46 1.39
CA HIS A 66 -5.55 -3.51 2.28
C HIS A 66 -4.18 -3.14 1.74
N ALA A 67 -3.83 -1.86 1.81
CA ALA A 67 -2.48 -1.39 1.53
C ALA A 67 -1.68 -1.30 2.83
N LYS A 68 -0.45 -1.83 2.84
CA LYS A 68 0.48 -1.75 3.98
C LYS A 68 1.79 -1.14 3.51
N ILE A 69 2.27 -0.12 4.21
CA ILE A 69 3.55 0.53 3.93
C ILE A 69 4.66 -0.32 4.56
N SER A 70 5.72 -0.61 3.81
CA SER A 70 6.85 -1.44 4.22
C SER A 70 8.18 -0.81 3.90
N ASP A 71 9.27 -1.46 4.33
CA ASP A 71 10.64 -1.03 4.10
C ASP A 71 10.92 0.38 4.65
N PHE A 72 10.78 0.50 5.96
CA PHE A 72 11.18 1.69 6.72
C PHE A 72 12.72 1.81 6.83
N GLY A 73 13.46 1.35 5.82
CA GLY A 73 14.91 1.25 5.78
C GLY A 73 15.61 2.59 5.91
N PHE A 74 16.38 2.72 6.99
CA PHE A 74 17.19 3.87 7.44
C PHE A 74 16.43 5.20 7.62
N ALA A 75 15.54 5.21 8.62
CA ALA A 75 15.32 6.38 9.47
C ALA A 75 16.66 6.87 10.07
#